data_AF-A0A6P5JC81-F1
#
_entry.id   AF-A0A6P5JC81-F1
#
_cell.length_a   1.000
_cell.length_b   1.000
_cell.length_c   1.000
_cell.angle_alpha   90.00
_cell.angle_beta   90.00
_cell.angle_gamma   90.00
#
_symmetry.space_group_name_H-M   'P 1'
#
loop_
_entity.id
_entity.type
_entity.pdbx_description
1 polymer ?
#
loop_
_entity_poly.entity_id
_entity_poly.type
_entity_poly.pdbx_seq_one_letter_code
_entity_poly.pdbx_strand_id
1 'polypeptide(L)'
;MPLFPIESLSLLDSLVLGYIISGTVAIITEKKRRRSLAKITVGLNIIGIIYAIYGLITLVIEFLSYDSMSMQQSWPERSGKLLSDYLFIYTTLYVFISWIILRWNHKAIFYSPN
;
A
#
# COMPACT_ATOMS: atom_id res chain seq x y z
N MET A 1 22.09 -4.75 -16.94
CA MET A 1 20.95 -3.95 -17.42
C MET A 1 19.70 -4.56 -16.81
N PRO A 2 19.08 -3.98 -15.76
CA PRO A 2 17.87 -4.56 -15.23
C PRO A 2 16.74 -4.19 -16.19
N LEU A 3 16.23 -5.18 -16.94
CA LEU A 3 14.89 -5.10 -17.49
C LEU A 3 13.94 -5.16 -16.31
N PHE A 4 13.41 -4.01 -15.87
CA PHE A 4 12.13 -4.01 -15.19
C PHE A 4 11.10 -4.46 -16.24
N PRO A 5 10.49 -5.65 -16.11
CA PRO A 5 9.59 -6.16 -17.13
C PRO A 5 8.37 -5.24 -17.20
N ILE A 6 7.88 -4.95 -18.41
CA ILE A 6 6.74 -4.06 -18.67
C ILE A 6 5.48 -4.47 -17.87
N GLU A 7 5.37 -5.76 -17.54
CA GLU A 7 4.33 -6.31 -16.67
C GLU A 7 4.41 -5.83 -15.21
N SER A 8 5.62 -5.53 -14.70
CA SER A 8 5.78 -4.96 -13.36
C SER A 8 5.29 -3.50 -13.29
N LEU A 9 5.41 -2.76 -14.39
CA LEU A 9 4.94 -1.37 -14.49
C LEU A 9 3.41 -1.30 -14.52
N SER A 10 2.75 -2.16 -15.31
CA SER A 10 1.29 -2.21 -15.36
C SER A 10 0.67 -2.69 -14.04
N LEU A 11 1.34 -3.60 -13.34
CA LEU A 11 0.95 -4.02 -11.99
C LEU A 11 1.09 -2.87 -10.98
N LEU A 12 2.18 -2.10 -11.03
CA LEU A 12 2.36 -0.90 -10.20
C LEU A 12 1.28 0.15 -10.46
N ASP A 13 0.96 0.43 -11.72
CA ASP A 13 -0.11 1.37 -12.08
C ASP A 13 -1.48 0.91 -11.56
N SER A 14 -1.77 -0.39 -11.68
CA SER A 14 -3.02 -0.98 -11.16
C SER A 14 -3.12 -0.90 -9.63
N LEU A 15 -1.99 -1.05 -8.92
CA LEU A 15 -1.91 -0.92 -7.47
C LEU A 15 -2.16 0.53 -7.02
N VAL A 16 -1.55 1.50 -7.71
CA VAL A 16 -1.75 2.93 -7.44
C VAL A 16 -3.21 3.32 -7.63
N LEU A 17 -3.84 2.87 -8.72
CA LEU A 17 -5.27 3.07 -8.94
C LEU A 17 -6.12 2.43 -7.83
N GLY A 18 -5.77 1.22 -7.40
CA GLY A 18 -6.42 0.54 -6.27
C GLY A 18 -6.35 1.36 -4.97
N TYR A 19 -5.21 1.97 -4.67
CA TYR A 19 -5.04 2.83 -3.50
C TYR A 19 -5.93 4.09 -3.56
N ILE A 20 -5.97 4.76 -4.71
CA ILE A 20 -6.81 5.96 -4.90
C ILE A 20 -8.30 5.59 -4.77
N ILE A 21 -8.72 4.47 -5.35
CA ILE A 21 -10.10 3.97 -5.26
C ILE A 21 -10.45 3.65 -3.81
N SER A 22 -9.61 2.91 -3.09
CA SER A 22 -9.81 2.57 -1.67
C SER A 22 -10.00 3.82 -0.81
N GLY A 23 -9.13 4.82 -0.97
CA GLY A 23 -9.23 6.09 -0.26
C GLY A 23 -10.51 6.88 -0.60
N THR A 24 -10.85 6.95 -1.89
CA THR A 24 -12.06 7.65 -2.35
C THR A 24 -13.33 7.01 -1.81
N VAL A 25 -13.39 5.68 -1.79
CA VAL A 25 -14.53 4.93 -1.24
C VAL A 25 -14.64 5.11 0.28
N ALA A 26 -13.52 5.20 1.00
CA ALA A 26 -13.52 5.53 2.42
C ALA A 26 -14.12 6.93 2.70
N ILE A 27 -13.75 7.94 1.90
CA ILE A 27 -14.31 9.30 2.01
C ILE A 27 -15.81 9.31 1.70
N ILE A 28 -16.23 8.62 0.63
CA ILE A 28 -17.66 8.51 0.26
C ILE A 28 -18.45 7.81 1.37
N THR A 29 -17.87 6.80 2.01
CA THR A 29 -18.49 6.06 3.11
C THR A 29 -18.71 6.97 4.31
N GLU A 30 -17.74 7.79 4.69
CA GLU A 30 -17.90 8.77 5.76
C GLU A 30 -19.02 9.76 5.45
N LYS A 31 -19.11 10.23 4.19
CA LYS A 31 -20.12 11.19 3.76
C LYS A 31 -21.54 10.60 3.73
N LYS A 32 -21.72 9.35 3.27
CA LYS A 32 -23.04 8.73 3.09
C LYS A 32 -23.49 7.88 4.27
N ARG A 33 -22.59 7.48 5.18
CA ARG A 33 -22.83 6.65 6.38
C ARG A 33 -23.68 5.40 6.14
N ARG A 34 -23.58 4.77 4.96
CA ARG A 34 -24.31 3.52 4.67
C ARG A 34 -23.49 2.31 5.09
N ARG A 35 -24.13 1.36 5.79
CA ARG A 35 -23.50 0.11 6.26
C ARG A 35 -22.92 -0.74 5.12
N SER A 36 -23.56 -0.74 3.95
CA SER A 36 -23.03 -1.44 2.76
C SER A 36 -21.73 -0.82 2.24
N LEU A 37 -21.62 0.51 2.24
CA LEU A 37 -20.41 1.23 1.85
C LEU A 37 -19.28 1.01 2.87
N ALA A 38 -19.60 0.93 4.16
CA ALA A 38 -18.64 0.58 5.21
C ALA A 38 -18.06 -0.83 5.02
N LYS A 39 -18.90 -1.83 4.69
CA LYS A 39 -18.43 -3.19 4.36
C LYS A 39 -17.52 -3.22 3.13
N ILE A 40 -17.87 -2.48 2.08
CA ILE A 40 -17.03 -2.37 0.86
C ILE A 40 -15.69 -1.71 1.19
N THR A 41 -15.69 -0.62 1.95
CA THR A 41 -14.48 0.08 2.40
C THR A 41 -13.56 -0.83 3.20
N VAL A 42 -14.12 -1.60 4.14
CA VAL A 42 -13.40 -2.61 4.92
C VAL A 42 -12.73 -3.64 3.99
N GLY A 43 -13.49 -4.19 3.03
CA GLY A 43 -12.95 -5.15 2.07
C GLY A 43 -11.79 -4.58 1.25
N LEU A 44 -11.96 -3.38 0.68
CA LEU A 44 -10.92 -2.71 -0.10
C LEU A 44 -9.67 -2.39 0.71
N ASN A 45 -9.82 -1.97 1.97
CA ASN A 45 -8.68 -1.70 2.84
C ASN A 45 -7.94 -2.99 3.24
N ILE A 46 -8.64 -4.10 3.49
CA ILE A 46 -8.01 -5.40 3.77
C ILE A 46 -7.19 -5.85 2.55
N ILE A 47 -7.78 -5.80 1.35
CA ILE A 47 -7.08 -6.15 0.11
C ILE A 47 -5.84 -5.27 -0.07
N GLY A 48 -5.97 -3.96 0.14
CA GLY A 48 -4.85 -3.01 0.07
C GLY A 48 -3.75 -3.31 1.08
N ILE A 49 -4.09 -3.71 2.32
CA ILE A 49 -3.11 -4.10 3.34
C ILE A 49 -2.34 -5.35 2.89
N ILE A 50 -3.01 -6.35 2.29
CA ILE A 50 -2.34 -7.55 1.79
C ILE A 50 -1.30 -7.19 0.73
N TYR A 51 -1.68 -6.36 -0.26
CA TYR A 51 -0.74 -5.89 -1.29
C TYR A 51 0.40 -5.05 -0.70
N ALA A 52 0.11 -4.21 0.29
CA ALA A 52 1.13 -3.43 0.97
C ALA A 52 2.13 -4.32 1.72
N ILE A 53 1.68 -5.41 2.36
CA ILE A 53 2.57 -6.41 2.99
C ILE A 53 3.47 -7.07 1.95
N TYR A 54 2.93 -7.49 0.79
CA TYR A 54 3.76 -8.00 -0.30
C TYR A 54 4.80 -6.98 -0.77
N GLY A 55 4.40 -5.72 -0.91
CA GLY A 55 5.33 -4.63 -1.25
C GLY A 55 6.44 -4.44 -0.22
N LEU A 56 6.12 -4.48 1.08
CA LEU A 56 7.10 -4.39 2.16
C LEU A 56 8.07 -5.56 2.16
N ILE A 57 7.60 -6.79 1.93
CA ILE A 57 8.46 -7.98 1.84
C ILE A 57 9.45 -7.81 0.67
N THR A 58 8.97 -7.38 -0.49
CA THR A 58 9.82 -7.12 -1.67
C THR A 58 10.88 -6.07 -1.37
N LEU A 59 10.51 -4.96 -0.73
CA LEU A 59 11.45 -3.90 -0.34
C LEU A 59 12.49 -4.38 0.68
N VAL A 60 12.10 -5.23 1.64
CA VAL A 60 13.05 -5.83 2.59
C VAL A 60 14.06 -6.73 1.87
N ILE A 61 13.61 -7.54 0.91
CA ILE A 61 14.51 -8.37 0.09
C ILE A 61 15.47 -7.50 -0.72
N GLU A 62 14.98 -6.39 -1.28
CA GLU A 62 15.79 -5.42 -2.03
C GLU A 62 16.85 -4.76 -1.12
N PHE A 63 16.50 -4.37 0.10
CA PHE A 63 17.45 -3.82 1.07
C PHE A 63 18.54 -4.83 1.46
N LEU A 64 18.17 -6.08 1.72
CA LEU A 64 19.13 -7.16 2.00
C LEU A 64 20.09 -7.38 0.82
N SER A 65 19.57 -7.25 -0.40
CA SER A 65 20.38 -7.36 -1.62
C SER A 65 21.39 -6.21 -1.74
N TYR A 66 20.98 -4.98 -1.44
CA TYR A 66 21.88 -3.82 -1.42
C TYR A 66 22.97 -3.92 -0.35
N ASP A 67 22.65 -4.46 0.83
CA ASP A 67 23.63 -4.61 1.92
C ASP A 67 24.71 -5.66 1.58
N SER A 68 24.35 -6.67 0.78
CA SER A 68 25.29 -7.70 0.31
C SER A 68 26.24 -7.22 -0.80
N MET A 69 25.87 -6.17 -1.55
CA MET A 69 26.68 -5.58 -2.63
C MET A 69 27.53 -4.42 -2.09
N SER A 70 28.65 -4.74 -1.45
CA SER A 70 29.60 -3.76 -0.87
C SER A 70 30.58 -3.12 -1.87
N MET A 71 30.50 -3.46 -3.16
CA MET A 71 31.41 -2.90 -4.18
C MET A 71 30.79 -1.70 -4.90
N GLN A 72 31.42 -0.54 -4.70
CA GLN A 72 31.40 0.67 -5.53
C GLN A 72 30.06 0.96 -6.23
N GLN A 73 29.09 1.46 -5.44
CA GLN A 73 27.74 1.73 -5.92
C GLN A 73 27.73 2.72 -7.09
N SER A 74 27.14 2.29 -8.20
CA SER A 74 26.92 3.14 -9.37
C SER A 74 25.81 4.17 -9.09
N TRP A 75 25.77 5.28 -9.84
CA TRP A 75 24.70 6.29 -9.70
C TRP A 75 23.28 5.71 -9.80
N PRO A 76 22.98 4.75 -10.70
CA PRO A 76 21.68 4.08 -10.74
C PRO A 76 21.31 3.32 -9.45
N GLU A 77 22.26 2.64 -8.81
CA GLU A 77 22.00 1.89 -7.58
C GLU A 77 21.68 2.81 -6.39
N ARG A 78 22.37 3.96 -6.29
CA ARG A 78 22.06 4.97 -5.27
C ARG A 78 20.66 5.55 -5.44
N SER A 79 20.26 5.85 -6.67
CA SER A 79 18.92 6.34 -6.97
C SER A 79 17.86 5.27 -6.68
N GLY A 80 18.14 4.00 -7.00
CA GLY A 80 17.28 2.87 -6.64
C GLY A 80 17.08 2.75 -5.14
N LYS A 81 18.15 2.76 -4.36
CA LYS A 81 18.09 2.70 -2.89
C LYS A 81 17.26 3.84 -2.27
N LEU A 82 17.47 5.08 -2.71
CA LEU A 82 16.68 6.23 -2.25
C LEU A 82 15.18 6.09 -2.57
N LEU A 83 14.87 5.55 -3.76
CA LEU A 83 13.50 5.29 -4.16
C LEU A 83 12.87 4.19 -3.31
N SER A 84 13.58 3.09 -3.05
CA SER A 84 13.12 2.00 -2.18
C SER A 84 12.88 2.47 -0.74
N ASP A 85 13.76 3.32 -0.19
CA ASP A 85 13.58 3.94 1.13
C ASP A 85 12.28 4.77 1.18
N TYR A 86 12.03 5.58 0.14
CA TYR A 86 10.81 6.38 0.04
C TYR A 86 9.56 5.50 -0.05
N LEU A 87 9.59 4.46 -0.89
CA LEU A 87 8.49 3.51 -1.03
C LEU A 87 8.20 2.81 0.30
N PHE A 88 9.23 2.41 1.04
CA PHE A 88 9.08 1.72 2.33
C PHE A 88 8.31 2.57 3.35
N ILE A 89 8.68 3.85 3.47
CA ILE A 89 8.00 4.79 4.38
C ILE A 89 6.54 4.96 3.94
N TYR A 90 6.30 5.19 2.65
CA TYR A 90 4.95 5.42 2.13
C TYR A 90 4.05 4.20 2.30
N THR A 91 4.54 2.99 2.01
CA THR A 91 3.79 1.74 2.18
C THR A 91 3.49 1.47 3.66
N THR A 92 4.44 1.76 4.55
CA THR A 92 4.23 1.63 6.01
C THR A 92 3.11 2.57 6.50
N LEU A 93 3.15 3.84 6.07
CA LEU A 93 2.10 4.81 6.37
C LEU A 93 0.74 4.38 5.83
N TYR A 94 0.70 3.83 4.63
CA TYR A 94 -0.53 3.30 4.04
C TYR A 94 -1.15 2.21 4.92
N VAL A 95 -0.37 1.21 5.36
CA VAL A 95 -0.86 0.15 6.25
C VAL A 95 -1.41 0.74 7.55
N PHE A 96 -0.72 1.72 8.13
CA PHE A 96 -1.14 2.38 9.36
C PHE A 96 -2.49 3.10 9.20
N ILE A 97 -2.65 3.88 8.12
CA ILE A 97 -3.90 4.60 7.83
C ILE A 97 -5.03 3.61 7.55
N SER A 98 -4.80 2.61 6.70
CA SER A 98 -5.80 1.58 6.40
C SER A 98 -6.22 0.80 7.65
N TRP A 99 -5.29 0.55 8.58
CA TRP A 99 -5.61 -0.07 9.87
C TRP A 99 -6.53 0.81 10.73
N ILE A 100 -6.26 2.12 10.80
CA ILE A 100 -7.14 3.07 11.50
C ILE A 100 -8.54 3.07 10.89
N ILE A 101 -8.64 3.19 9.56
CA ILE A 101 -9.91 3.18 8.82
C ILE A 101 -10.67 1.87 9.09
N LEU A 102 -9.98 0.74 9.07
CA LEU A 102 -10.55 -0.58 9.35
C LEU A 102 -11.13 -0.65 10.77
N ARG A 103 -10.35 -0.21 11.78
CA ARG A 103 -10.79 -0.19 13.18
C ARG A 103 -12.01 0.70 13.39
N TRP A 104 -12.03 1.88 12.78
CA TRP A 104 -13.14 2.82 12.89
C TRP A 104 -14.39 2.31 12.18
N ASN A 105 -14.26 1.79 10.96
CA ASN A 105 -15.39 1.22 10.23
C ASN A 105 -15.95 -0.02 10.92
N HIS A 106 -15.09 -0.89 11.47
CA HIS A 106 -15.52 -2.02 12.28
C HIS A 106 -16.34 -1.52 13.49
N LYS A 107 -15.82 -0.56 14.25
CA LYS A 107 -16.57 0.04 15.36
C LYS A 107 -17.90 0.64 14.90
N ALA A 108 -17.94 1.38 13.80
CA ALA A 108 -19.16 1.97 13.27
C ALA A 108 -20.22 0.92 12.85
N ILE A 109 -19.79 -0.19 12.25
CA ILE A 109 -20.70 -1.29 11.86
C ILE A 109 -21.30 -1.96 13.08
N PHE A 110 -20.53 -2.18 14.16
CA PHE A 110 -21.01 -2.85 15.38
C PHE A 110 -21.83 -1.94 16.30
N TYR A 111 -21.51 -0.65 16.38
CA TYR A 111 -22.15 0.31 17.31
C TYR A 111 -23.32 1.12 16.71
N SER A 112 -23.62 0.98 15.42
CA SER A 112 -24.82 1.58 14.82
C SER A 112 -25.98 0.57 14.92
N PRO A 113 -26.87 0.67 15.93
CA PRO A 113 -28.10 -0.13 15.94
C PRO A 113 -28.95 0.26 14.73
N ASN A 114 -29.65 -0.72 14.16
CA ASN A 114 -30.71 -0.46 13.19
C ASN A 114 -31.86 0.31 13.87
#